data_AF-A0A355A4H4-F1
#
_entry.id   AF-A0A355A4H4-F1
#
_cell.length_a   1.000
_cell.length_b   1.000
_cell.length_c   1.000
_cell.angle_alpha   90.00
_cell.angle_beta   90.00
_cell.angle_gamma   90.00
#
_symmetry.space_group_name_H-M   'P 1'
#
loop_
_entity.id
_entity.type
_entity.pdbx_description
1 polymer ?
#
loop_
_entity_poly.entity_id
_entity_poly.type
_entity_poly.pdbx_seq_one_letter_code
_entity_poly.pdbx_strand_id
1 'polypeptide(L)' 'MIYVLILAGLLIFGMPIAISLLAVGILYLLLTGQIDLIIAAQRVVTGLDSFALLAIPFFMMAGNLMNRTGIT' A
#
# COMPACT_ATOMS: atom_id res chain seq x y z
N MET A 1 -0.57 3.47 -22.50
CA MET A 1 -1.97 3.95 -22.61
C MET A 1 -2.99 2.92 -22.15
N ILE A 2 -2.87 1.63 -22.51
CA ILE A 2 -3.84 0.60 -22.11
C ILE A 2 -4.08 0.51 -20.58
N TYR A 3 -3.00 0.57 -19.77
CA TYR A 3 -3.11 0.51 -18.31
C TYR A 3 -3.89 1.68 -17.69
N VAL A 4 -3.83 2.87 -18.32
CA VAL A 4 -4.58 4.06 -17.88
C VAL A 4 -6.08 3.87 -18.14
N LEU A 5 -6.44 3.25 -19.27
CA LEU A 5 -7.84 2.94 -19.57
C LEU A 5 -8.41 1.91 -18.61
N ILE A 6 -7.63 0.88 -18.26
CA ILE A 6 -8.04 -0.13 -17.27
C ILE A 6 -8.24 0.52 -15.90
N LEU A 7 -7.32 1.39 -15.47
CA LEU A 7 -7.43 2.15 -14.23
C LEU A 7 -8.68 3.04 -14.22
N ALA A 8 -8.91 3.81 -15.28
CA ALA A 8 -10.10 4.66 -15.39
C ALA A 8 -11.39 3.83 -15.34
N GLY A 9 -11.42 2.66 -16.00
CA GLY A 9 -12.55 1.72 -15.92
C GLY A 9 -12.82 1.26 -14.50
N LEU A 10 -11.82 0.75 -13.79
CA LEU A 10 -11.93 0.28 -12.40
C LEU A 10 -12.47 1.37 -11.46
N LEU A 11 -12.00 2.62 -11.64
CA LEU A 11 -12.46 3.75 -10.85
C LEU A 11 -13.93 4.12 -11.15
N ILE A 12 -14.37 4.06 -12.41
CA ILE A 12 -15.77 4.32 -12.79
C ILE A 12 -16.70 3.26 -12.18
N PHE A 13 -16.25 2.02 -12.04
CA PHE A 13 -17.00 0.96 -11.34
C PHE A 13 -17.04 1.13 -9.81
N GLY A 14 -16.45 2.19 -9.26
CA GLY A 14 -16.50 2.51 -7.83
C GLY A 14 -15.56 1.68 -6.97
N MET A 15 -14.57 1.01 -7.58
CA MET A 15 -13.58 0.26 -6.81
C MET A 15 -12.70 1.23 -5.98
N PRO A 16 -12.32 0.88 -4.73
CA PRO A 16 -11.38 1.67 -3.97
C PRO A 16 -10.09 1.94 -4.76
N ILE A 17 -9.58 3.17 -4.66
CA ILE A 17 -8.41 3.63 -5.45
C ILE A 17 -7.20 2.72 -5.21
N ALA A 18 -6.98 2.30 -3.97
CA ALA A 18 -5.88 1.41 -3.61
C ALA A 18 -5.94 0.07 -4.36
N ILE A 19 -7.14 -0.53 -4.46
CA ILE A 19 -7.33 -1.83 -5.13
C ILE A 19 -7.15 -1.66 -6.64
N SER A 20 -7.66 -0.56 -7.20
CA SER A 20 -7.52 -0.26 -8.63
C SER A 20 -6.07 -0.10 -9.05
N LEU A 21 -5.27 0.64 -8.26
CA LEU A 21 -3.84 0.83 -8.50
C LEU A 21 -3.07 -0.49 -8.38
N LEU A 22 -3.38 -1.30 -7.37
CA LEU A 22 -2.74 -2.59 -7.15
C LEU A 22 -3.02 -3.54 -8.33
N ALA A 23 -4.27 -3.65 -8.77
CA ALA A 23 -4.66 -4.51 -9.88
C ALA A 23 -3.94 -4.14 -11.19
N VAL A 24 -3.90 -2.84 -11.52
CA VAL A 24 -3.22 -2.35 -12.72
C VAL A 24 -1.71 -2.51 -12.63
N GLY A 25 -1.12 -2.31 -11.44
CA GLY A 25 0.30 -2.52 -11.18
C GLY A 25 0.73 -3.98 -11.34
N ILE A 26 -0.05 -4.93 -10.82
CA ILE A 26 0.22 -6.36 -11.01
C ILE A 26 0.09 -6.74 -12.49
N LEU A 27 -0.96 -6.27 -13.16
CA LEU A 27 -1.17 -6.53 -14.59
C LEU A 27 -0.01 -6.00 -15.43
N TYR A 28 0.53 -4.83 -15.09
CA TYR A 28 1.72 -4.27 -15.72
C TYR A 28 2.94 -5.16 -15.53
N LEU A 29 3.20 -5.62 -14.30
CA LEU A 29 4.35 -6.47 -14.00
C LEU A 29 4.29 -7.81 -14.77
N LEU A 30 3.12 -8.45 -14.80
CA LEU A 30 2.94 -9.75 -15.46
C LEU A 30 3.01 -9.66 -16.99
N LEU A 31 2.41 -8.64 -17.59
CA LEU A 31 2.30 -8.56 -19.06
C LEU A 31 3.52 -7.91 -19.72
N THR A 32 4.23 -7.03 -19.02
CA THR A 32 5.36 -6.31 -19.61
C THR A 32 6.68 -7.05 -19.40
N GLY A 33 6.83 -7.79 -18.30
CA GLY A 33 8.04 -8.56 -17.97
C GLY A 33 9.33 -7.72 -17.88
N GLN A 34 9.22 -6.39 -17.86
CA GLN A 34 10.36 -5.45 -17.90
C GLN A 34 11.09 -5.34 -16.55
N ILE A 35 10.43 -5.72 -15.47
CA ILE A 35 10.96 -5.64 -14.11
C ILE A 35 11.04 -7.06 -13.58
N ASP A 36 12.22 -7.44 -13.09
CA ASP A 36 12.38 -8.70 -12.37
C ASP A 36 11.42 -8.74 -11.18
N LEU A 37 10.68 -9.84 -11.06
CA LEU A 37 9.69 -10.05 -10.01
C LEU A 37 10.31 -9.89 -8.61
N ILE A 38 11.60 -10.24 -8.46
CA ILE A 38 12.35 -10.07 -7.21
C ILE A 38 12.49 -8.57 -6.87
N ILE A 39 12.84 -7.74 -7.85
CA ILE A 39 12.98 -6.29 -7.66
C ILE A 39 11.62 -5.65 -7.38
N ALA A 40 10.56 -6.12 -8.05
CA ALA A 40 9.20 -5.67 -7.81
C ALA A 40 8.74 -6.00 -6.37
N ALA A 41 8.99 -7.23 -5.91
CA ALA A 41 8.67 -7.65 -4.54
C ALA A 41 9.42 -6.82 -3.50
N GLN A 42 10.71 -6.55 -3.71
CA GLN A 42 11.50 -5.67 -2.83
C GLN A 42 10.89 -4.27 -2.73
N ARG A 43 10.49 -3.67 -3.85
CA ARG A 43 9.85 -2.34 -3.83
C ARG A 43 8.55 -2.30 -3.04
N VAL A 44 7.74 -3.36 -3.08
CA VAL A 44 6.52 -3.45 -2.27
C VAL A 44 6.86 -3.47 -0.78
N VAL A 45 7.85 -4.29 -0.37
CA VAL A 45 8.29 -4.38 1.03
C VAL A 45 8.85 -3.04 1.52
N THR A 46 9.73 -2.40 0.76
CA THR A 46 10.28 -1.08 1.13
C THR A 46 9.20 0.00 1.21
N GLY A 47 8.12 -0.11 0.44
CA GLY A 47 6.96 0.79 0.56
C GLY A 47 6.17 0.63 1.85
N LEU A 48 6.19 -0.56 2.46
CA LEU A 48 5.56 -0.84 3.76
C LEU A 48 6.42 -0.39 4.94
N ASP A 49 7.74 -0.29 4.76
CA ASP A 49 8.69 0.27 5.73
C ASP A 49 8.59 1.81 5.83
N SER A 50 7.37 2.34 5.98
CA SER A 50 7.16 3.78 6.21
C SER A 50 7.11 4.10 7.70
N PHE A 51 7.78 5.18 8.10
CA PHE A 51 7.75 5.70 9.47
C PHE A 51 6.32 5.93 9.98
N ALA A 52 5.40 6.34 9.10
CA ALA A 52 4.00 6.55 9.44
C ALA A 52 3.28 5.25 9.85
N LEU A 53 3.53 4.14 9.15
CA LEU A 53 2.93 2.84 9.49
C LEU A 53 3.46 2.30 10.83
N LEU A 54 4.73 2.57 11.15
CA LEU A 54 5.31 2.26 12.46
C LEU A 54 4.81 3.19 13.57
N ALA A 55 4.50 4.45 13.26
CA ALA A 55 4.03 5.42 14.24
C ALA A 55 2.69 5.01 14.88
N ILE A 56 1.79 4.37 14.12
CA ILE A 56 0.47 3.91 14.61
C ILE A 56 0.61 2.98 15.83
N PRO A 57 1.30 1.83 15.76
CA PRO A 57 1.46 0.95 16.92
C PRO A 57 2.24 1.59 18.06
N PHE A 58 3.24 2.44 17.78
CA PHE A 58 3.96 3.16 18.84
C PHE A 58 3.07 4.16 19.59
N PHE A 59 2.24 4.92 18.88
CA PHE A 59 1.26 5.80 19.51
C PHE A 59 0.21 5.03 20.29
N MET A 60 -0.26 3.88 19.78
CA MET A 60 -1.17 3.00 20.52
C MET A 60 -0.52 2.46 21.82
N MET A 61 0.75 2.04 21.76
CA MET A 61 1.50 1.61 22.95
C MET A 61 1.70 2.75 23.95
N ALA A 62 2.10 3.93 23.49
CA ALA A 62 2.26 5.10 24.34
C ALA A 62 0.94 5.49 25.02
N GLY A 63 -0.18 5.49 24.30
CA GLY A 63 -1.50 5.72 24.87
C GLY A 63 -1.89 4.66 25.91
N ASN A 64 -1.63 3.38 25.64
CA ASN A 64 -1.87 2.30 26.60
C ASN A 64 -1.00 2.47 27.86
N LEU A 65 0.26 2.89 27.71
CA LEU A 65 1.14 3.19 28.82
C LEU A 65 0.59 4.34 29.68
N MET A 66 0.15 5.43 29.06
CA MET A 66 -0.45 6.59 29.76
C MET A 66 -1.70 6.21 30.56
N ASN A 67 -2.57 5.37 29.98
CA ASN A 67 -3.74 4.81 30.66
C ASN A 67 -3.34 3.91 31.85
N ARG A 68 -2.28 3.11 31.71
CA ARG A 68 -1.80 2.24 32.79
C ARG A 68 -1.09 2.99 33.91
N THR A 69 -0.46 4.12 33.61
CA THR A 69 0.23 4.95 34.60
C THR A 69 -0.67 6.01 35.24
N GLY A 70 -1.92 6.14 34.78
CA GLY A 70 -2.91 7.08 35.32
C GLY A 70 -2.64 8.54 34.96
N ILE A 71 -1.88 8.79 33.89
CA ILE A 71 -1.63 10.14 33.34
C ILE A 71 -2.87 10.65 32.58
N THR A 72 -3.73 9.72 32.14
CA THR A 72 -5.03 9.90 31.50
C THR A 72 -6.01 8.91 32.10
#